data_AF-A0A090KFY0-F1
#
_entry.id   AF-A0A090KFY0-F1
#
_cell.length_a   1.000
_cell.length_b   1.000
_cell.length_c   1.000
_cell.angle_alpha   90.00
_cell.angle_beta   90.00
_cell.angle_gamma   90.00
#
_symmetry.space_group_name_H-M   'P 1'
#
loop_
_entity.id
_entity.type
_entity.pdbx_description
1 polymer ?
#
loop_
_entity_poly.entity_id
_entity_poly.type
_entity_poly.pdbx_seq_one_letter_code
_entity_poly.pdbx_strand_id
1 'polypeptide(L)'
;MPSIVIAQGGGPTAVINQALCGAILAARRHDPSLRILGARYGVRGLTAGNVVDLTTIPEAQLCRLGNTPNSALGSTRDKPNSGACADILAALDRLDARAFVYIGGNDTAGTLELLRQQSSGPCHFVHAPKTIDNDLMENDHVPGFISAAAFVANALVSMDLDFRAMPGIYVASSWAAMPASSPPPPRAGSNRPTMPRI
;
A
#
# COMPACT_ATOMS: atom_id res chain seq x y z
N MET A 1 -2.38 -20.74 -18.52
CA MET A 1 -1.78 -19.55 -19.17
C MET A 1 -1.36 -18.68 -18.01
N PRO A 2 -0.05 -18.47 -17.84
CA PRO A 2 0.46 -17.90 -16.60
C PRO A 2 -0.08 -16.48 -16.39
N SER A 3 -0.25 -16.11 -15.14
CA SER A 3 -0.83 -14.82 -14.78
C SER A 3 0.01 -14.00 -13.81
N ILE A 4 -0.24 -12.69 -13.84
CA ILE A 4 0.14 -11.77 -12.77
C ILE A 4 -1.16 -11.31 -12.13
N VAL A 5 -1.27 -11.52 -10.82
CA VAL A 5 -2.41 -11.07 -10.03
C VAL A 5 -2.03 -9.78 -9.33
N ILE A 6 -2.87 -8.75 -9.45
CA ILE A 6 -2.67 -7.43 -8.84
C ILE A 6 -3.83 -7.15 -7.88
N ALA A 7 -3.52 -6.66 -6.68
CA ALA A 7 -4.50 -6.32 -5.66
C ALA A 7 -4.22 -4.93 -5.07
N GLN A 8 -5.27 -4.26 -4.57
CA GLN A 8 -5.18 -3.02 -3.80
C GLN A 8 -5.62 -3.29 -2.35
N GLY A 9 -4.85 -2.81 -1.38
CA GLY A 9 -5.06 -3.04 0.05
C GLY A 9 -4.88 -1.79 0.90
N GLY A 10 -5.55 -1.76 2.06
CA GLY A 10 -5.55 -0.63 3.00
C GLY A 10 -6.37 0.58 2.54
N GLY A 11 -6.09 1.74 3.13
CA GLY A 11 -6.76 3.00 2.77
C GLY A 11 -6.39 3.46 1.34
N PRO A 12 -7.35 3.89 0.52
CA PRO A 12 -7.05 4.47 -0.80
C PRO A 12 -6.21 5.75 -0.66
N THR A 13 -5.38 6.02 -1.65
CA THR A 13 -4.64 7.29 -1.77
C THR A 13 -4.85 7.86 -3.16
N ALA A 14 -4.48 9.13 -3.37
CA ALA A 14 -4.61 9.80 -4.67
C ALA A 14 -3.86 9.08 -5.81
N VAL A 15 -2.87 8.23 -5.49
CA VAL A 15 -1.99 7.60 -6.49
C VAL A 15 -2.19 6.09 -6.62
N ILE A 16 -3.13 5.48 -5.87
CA ILE A 16 -3.26 4.01 -5.83
C ILE A 16 -3.64 3.40 -7.19
N ASN A 17 -4.43 4.11 -7.99
CA ASN A 17 -4.76 3.67 -9.35
C ASN A 17 -3.62 3.89 -10.33
N GLN A 18 -2.77 4.90 -10.11
CA GLN A 18 -1.56 5.09 -10.91
C GLN A 18 -0.58 3.92 -10.69
N ALA A 19 -0.42 3.46 -9.45
CA ALA A 19 0.36 2.26 -9.14
C ALA A 19 -0.21 0.99 -9.82
N LEU A 20 -1.53 0.82 -9.81
CA LEU A 20 -2.20 -0.26 -10.54
C LEU A 20 -1.93 -0.19 -12.04
N CYS A 21 -2.10 0.98 -12.65
CA CYS A 21 -1.84 1.18 -14.08
C CYS A 21 -0.37 0.92 -14.43
N GLY A 22 0.56 1.39 -13.60
CA GLY A 22 1.99 1.15 -13.75
C GLY A 22 2.33 -0.35 -13.71
N ALA A 23 1.74 -1.09 -12.77
CA ALA A 23 1.93 -2.54 -12.67
C ALA A 23 1.39 -3.28 -13.89
N ILE A 24 0.20 -2.91 -14.40
CA ILE A 24 -0.38 -3.48 -15.63
C ILE A 24 0.54 -3.23 -16.83
N LEU A 25 0.97 -1.97 -17.03
CA LEU A 25 1.82 -1.60 -18.15
C LEU A 25 3.20 -2.26 -18.08
N ALA A 26 3.78 -2.39 -16.87
CA ALA A 26 5.04 -3.10 -16.66
C ALA A 26 4.92 -4.59 -16.98
N ALA A 27 3.85 -5.25 -16.51
CA ALA A 27 3.57 -6.66 -16.80
C ALA A 27 3.46 -6.91 -18.32
N ARG A 28 2.70 -6.07 -19.05
CA ARG A 28 2.55 -6.19 -20.50
C ARG A 28 3.86 -6.02 -21.26
N ARG A 29 4.71 -5.08 -20.83
CA ARG A 29 6.02 -4.85 -21.45
C ARG A 29 6.98 -5.99 -21.19
N HIS A 30 6.89 -6.62 -20.03
CA HIS A 30 7.76 -7.74 -19.67
C HIS A 30 7.42 -9.00 -20.47
N ASP A 31 6.14 -9.37 -20.52
CA ASP A 31 5.66 -10.53 -21.28
C ASP A 31 4.20 -10.31 -21.75
N PRO A 32 3.99 -10.02 -23.05
CA PRO A 32 2.67 -9.83 -23.62
C PRO A 32 1.76 -11.07 -23.58
N SER A 33 2.34 -12.27 -23.33
CA SER A 33 1.59 -13.53 -23.26
C SER A 33 0.99 -13.79 -21.87
N LEU A 34 1.31 -12.98 -20.86
CA LEU A 34 0.75 -13.14 -19.52
C LEU A 34 -0.66 -12.59 -19.42
N ARG A 35 -1.51 -13.31 -18.68
CA ARG A 35 -2.80 -12.78 -18.22
C ARG A 35 -2.58 -11.82 -17.06
N ILE A 36 -3.21 -10.65 -17.09
CA ILE A 36 -3.13 -9.70 -15.99
C ILE A 36 -4.50 -9.68 -15.30
N LEU A 37 -4.54 -10.14 -14.06
CA LEU A 37 -5.77 -10.28 -13.29
C LEU A 37 -5.78 -9.28 -12.13
N GLY A 38 -6.91 -8.61 -11.93
CA GLY A 38 -7.14 -7.74 -10.77
C GLY A 38 -8.01 -8.44 -9.73
N ALA A 39 -7.52 -8.61 -8.51
CA ALA A 39 -8.33 -9.13 -7.41
C ALA A 39 -9.19 -8.00 -6.81
N ARG A 40 -10.51 -8.14 -6.88
CA ARG A 40 -11.41 -7.14 -6.31
C ARG A 40 -11.37 -7.21 -4.79
N TYR A 41 -11.37 -6.07 -4.11
CA TYR A 41 -11.34 -6.01 -2.64
C TYR A 41 -10.15 -6.77 -2.01
N GLY A 42 -9.00 -6.74 -2.68
CA GLY A 42 -7.74 -7.32 -2.19
C GLY A 42 -7.80 -8.83 -1.99
N VAL A 43 -7.13 -9.31 -0.94
CA VAL A 43 -7.05 -10.75 -0.62
C VAL A 43 -8.42 -11.40 -0.38
N ARG A 44 -9.43 -10.63 0.04
CA ARG A 44 -10.80 -11.12 0.24
C ARG A 44 -11.45 -11.57 -1.07
N GLY A 45 -11.38 -10.74 -2.11
CA GLY A 45 -11.95 -11.16 -3.38
C GLY A 45 -11.07 -12.18 -4.08
N LEU A 46 -9.75 -12.16 -3.88
CA LEU A 46 -8.88 -13.21 -4.39
C LEU A 46 -9.30 -14.60 -3.88
N THR A 47 -9.47 -14.76 -2.57
CA THR A 47 -9.89 -16.05 -1.99
C THR A 47 -11.32 -16.43 -2.40
N ALA A 48 -12.20 -15.45 -2.59
CA ALA A 48 -13.55 -15.65 -3.10
C ALA A 48 -13.64 -15.85 -4.63
N GLY A 49 -12.52 -15.83 -5.37
CA GLY A 49 -12.52 -15.96 -6.83
C GLY A 49 -13.06 -14.74 -7.59
N ASN A 50 -13.23 -13.60 -6.91
CA ASN A 50 -13.68 -12.34 -7.49
C ASN A 50 -12.50 -11.59 -8.14
N VAL A 51 -12.15 -12.04 -9.34
CA VAL A 51 -11.06 -11.47 -10.15
C VAL A 51 -11.61 -10.91 -11.46
N VAL A 52 -10.97 -9.85 -11.96
CA VAL A 52 -11.29 -9.22 -13.26
C VAL A 52 -10.09 -9.33 -14.19
N ASP A 53 -10.34 -9.53 -15.48
CA ASP A 53 -9.29 -9.57 -16.49
C ASP A 53 -8.94 -8.14 -16.94
N LEU A 54 -7.68 -7.76 -16.77
CA LEU A 54 -7.13 -6.45 -17.10
C LEU A 54 -6.21 -6.49 -18.33
N THR A 55 -6.07 -7.66 -18.97
CA THR A 55 -5.05 -7.94 -19.98
C THR A 55 -5.16 -7.01 -21.19
N THR A 56 -6.36 -6.68 -21.63
CA THR A 56 -6.62 -5.98 -22.90
C THR A 56 -7.08 -4.52 -22.75
N ILE A 57 -7.15 -3.98 -21.54
CA ILE A 57 -7.58 -2.60 -21.30
C ILE A 57 -6.65 -1.62 -22.06
N PRO A 58 -7.15 -0.77 -22.97
CA PRO A 58 -6.30 0.16 -23.72
C PRO A 58 -5.52 1.12 -22.80
N GLU A 59 -4.29 1.48 -23.19
CA GLU A 59 -3.43 2.36 -22.39
C GLU A 59 -4.10 3.71 -22.09
N ALA A 60 -4.78 4.32 -23.07
CA ALA A 60 -5.54 5.55 -22.85
C ALA A 60 -6.63 5.41 -21.77
N GLN A 61 -7.24 4.22 -21.63
CA GLN A 61 -8.20 3.95 -20.57
C GLN A 61 -7.51 3.73 -19.22
N LEU A 62 -6.35 3.09 -19.20
CA LEU A 62 -5.51 3.00 -18.00
C LEU A 62 -5.08 4.40 -17.53
N CYS A 63 -4.69 5.30 -18.42
CA CYS A 63 -4.38 6.69 -18.06
C CYS A 63 -5.57 7.40 -17.41
N ARG A 64 -6.79 7.22 -17.95
CA ARG A 64 -8.00 7.77 -17.31
C ARG A 64 -8.26 7.15 -15.94
N LEU A 65 -8.10 5.83 -15.81
CA LEU A 65 -8.24 5.11 -14.54
C LEU A 65 -7.22 5.58 -13.50
N GLY A 66 -5.99 5.83 -13.91
CA GLY A 66 -4.94 6.36 -13.04
C GLY A 66 -5.31 7.70 -12.41
N ASN A 67 -6.16 8.49 -13.08
CA ASN A 67 -6.63 9.79 -12.61
C ASN A 67 -7.95 9.74 -11.83
N THR A 68 -8.58 8.56 -11.67
CA THR A 68 -9.79 8.46 -10.85
C THR A 68 -9.45 8.37 -9.36
N PRO A 69 -10.27 8.96 -8.47
CA PRO A 69 -10.08 8.82 -7.03
C PRO A 69 -10.35 7.39 -6.57
N ASN A 70 -9.98 7.09 -5.31
CA ASN A 70 -10.22 5.81 -4.65
C ASN A 70 -9.47 4.62 -5.30
N SER A 71 -9.73 3.39 -4.84
CA SER A 71 -9.17 2.15 -5.37
C SER A 71 -10.09 1.54 -6.43
N ALA A 72 -9.65 1.46 -7.68
CA ALA A 72 -10.42 0.93 -8.80
C ALA A 72 -10.85 -0.53 -8.62
N LEU A 73 -10.00 -1.37 -8.02
CA LEU A 73 -10.34 -2.76 -7.72
C LEU A 73 -11.15 -2.89 -6.41
N GLY A 74 -11.39 -1.77 -5.71
CA GLY A 74 -11.73 -1.79 -4.30
C GLY A 74 -10.52 -2.17 -3.43
N SER A 75 -10.70 -2.13 -2.11
CA SER A 75 -9.64 -2.43 -1.16
C SER A 75 -10.21 -3.19 0.04
N THR A 76 -9.33 -3.76 0.86
CA THR A 76 -9.69 -4.39 2.13
C THR A 76 -8.72 -3.97 3.25
N ARG A 77 -9.16 -4.12 4.50
CA ARG A 77 -8.34 -4.01 5.72
C ARG A 77 -8.11 -5.38 6.38
N ASP A 78 -8.49 -6.46 5.72
CA ASP A 78 -8.26 -7.81 6.23
C ASP A 78 -6.75 -8.07 6.36
N LYS A 79 -6.34 -8.51 7.55
CA LYS A 79 -4.97 -8.94 7.85
C LYS A 79 -4.95 -10.46 7.92
N PRO A 80 -4.44 -11.16 6.90
CA PRO A 80 -4.41 -12.62 6.90
C PRO A 80 -3.58 -13.15 8.07
N ASN A 81 -4.11 -14.14 8.78
CA ASN A 81 -3.33 -14.99 9.66
C ASN A 81 -2.76 -16.19 8.86
N SER A 82 -2.00 -17.08 9.51
CA SER A 82 -1.42 -18.23 8.82
C SER A 82 -2.44 -19.14 8.15
N GLY A 83 -3.65 -19.31 8.71
CA GLY A 83 -4.72 -20.09 8.08
C GLY A 83 -5.23 -19.44 6.79
N ALA A 84 -5.45 -18.12 6.81
CA ALA A 84 -5.88 -17.36 5.64
C ALA A 84 -4.81 -17.30 4.53
N CYS A 85 -3.52 -17.50 4.86
CA CYS A 85 -2.45 -17.55 3.86
C CYS A 85 -2.57 -18.78 2.94
N ALA A 86 -2.96 -19.94 3.48
CA ALA A 86 -3.16 -21.15 2.67
C ALA A 86 -4.25 -20.94 1.60
N ASP A 87 -5.36 -20.28 1.95
CA ASP A 87 -6.44 -19.98 1.02
C ASP A 87 -6.00 -19.02 -0.08
N ILE A 88 -5.18 -18.02 0.26
CA ILE A 88 -4.61 -17.07 -0.71
C ILE A 88 -3.67 -17.79 -1.67
N LEU A 89 -2.76 -18.63 -1.15
CA LEU A 89 -1.82 -19.40 -1.96
C LEU A 89 -2.57 -20.36 -2.90
N ALA A 90 -3.59 -21.06 -2.40
CA ALA A 90 -4.44 -21.92 -3.22
C ALA A 90 -5.19 -21.14 -4.30
N ALA A 91 -5.65 -19.92 -4.00
CA ALA A 91 -6.28 -19.05 -5.01
C ALA A 91 -5.29 -18.60 -6.10
N LEU A 92 -4.05 -18.25 -5.73
CA LEU A 92 -2.99 -17.90 -6.66
C LEU A 92 -2.61 -19.08 -7.57
N ASP A 93 -2.52 -20.28 -7.00
CA ASP A 93 -2.22 -21.51 -7.74
C ASP A 93 -3.32 -21.85 -8.76
N ARG A 94 -4.60 -21.76 -8.38
CA ARG A 94 -5.74 -21.91 -9.31
C ARG A 94 -5.70 -20.94 -10.49
N LEU A 95 -5.05 -19.79 -10.33
CA LEU A 95 -4.92 -18.76 -11.36
C LEU A 95 -3.61 -18.89 -12.15
N ASP A 96 -2.78 -19.92 -11.91
CA ASP A 96 -1.44 -20.09 -12.53
C ASP A 96 -0.58 -18.82 -12.35
N ALA A 97 -0.67 -18.21 -11.15
CA ALA A 97 -0.03 -16.94 -10.85
C ALA A 97 1.49 -17.10 -10.70
N ARG A 98 2.24 -16.35 -11.52
CA ARG A 98 3.71 -16.23 -11.46
C ARG A 98 4.16 -15.06 -10.60
N ALA A 99 3.30 -14.06 -10.44
CA ALA A 99 3.52 -13.01 -9.46
C ALA A 99 2.20 -12.53 -8.85
N PHE A 100 2.28 -12.16 -7.58
CA PHE A 100 1.24 -11.43 -6.87
C PHE A 100 1.78 -10.05 -6.48
N VAL A 101 1.24 -9.01 -7.12
CA VAL A 101 1.56 -7.61 -6.83
C VAL A 101 0.50 -7.07 -5.88
N TYR A 102 0.90 -6.71 -4.66
CA TYR A 102 -0.02 -6.12 -3.69
C TYR A 102 0.31 -4.66 -3.43
N ILE A 103 -0.61 -3.77 -3.82
CA ILE A 103 -0.47 -2.32 -3.70
C ILE A 103 -1.04 -1.88 -2.35
N GLY A 104 -0.21 -1.29 -1.49
CA GLY A 104 -0.66 -0.93 -0.15
C GLY A 104 0.43 -0.43 0.80
N GLY A 105 0.06 -0.25 2.07
CA GLY A 105 0.97 0.15 3.14
C GLY A 105 1.56 -1.03 3.92
N ASN A 106 1.92 -0.79 5.18
CA ASN A 106 2.53 -1.76 6.10
C ASN A 106 1.80 -3.11 6.16
N ASP A 107 0.46 -3.11 6.25
CA ASP A 107 -0.33 -4.35 6.34
C ASP A 107 -0.19 -5.23 5.09
N THR A 108 -0.11 -4.63 3.90
CA THR A 108 0.10 -5.38 2.66
C THR A 108 1.51 -5.92 2.54
N ALA A 109 2.52 -5.18 3.02
CA ALA A 109 3.90 -5.65 3.08
C ALA A 109 4.03 -6.86 4.03
N GLY A 110 3.44 -6.76 5.24
CA GLY A 110 3.41 -7.87 6.20
C GLY A 110 2.66 -9.09 5.68
N THR A 111 1.56 -8.89 4.93
CA THR A 111 0.84 -9.99 4.27
C THR A 111 1.74 -10.71 3.25
N LEU A 112 2.45 -9.96 2.40
CA LEU A 112 3.34 -10.55 1.39
C LEU A 112 4.50 -11.31 2.03
N GLU A 113 5.03 -10.84 3.16
CA GLU A 113 6.07 -11.55 3.90
C GLU A 113 5.56 -12.90 4.44
N LEU A 114 4.37 -12.93 5.03
CA LEU A 114 3.76 -14.18 5.49
C LEU A 114 3.51 -15.17 4.33
N LEU A 115 3.02 -14.68 3.20
CA LEU A 115 2.80 -15.50 2.01
C LEU A 115 4.12 -16.03 1.45
N ARG A 116 5.17 -15.21 1.42
CA ARG A 116 6.50 -15.62 0.99
C ARG A 116 7.07 -16.74 1.86
N GLN A 117 6.92 -16.64 3.18
CA GLN A 117 7.40 -17.66 4.13
C GLN A 117 6.66 -19.00 3.99
N GLN A 118 5.40 -18.97 3.56
CA GLN A 118 4.55 -20.17 3.46
C GLN A 118 4.44 -20.74 2.03
N SER A 119 4.90 -19.99 1.03
CA SER A 119 4.87 -20.43 -0.36
C SER A 119 6.02 -21.39 -0.66
N SER A 120 5.70 -22.51 -1.32
CA SER A 120 6.67 -23.42 -1.95
C SER A 120 6.62 -23.37 -3.49
N GLY A 121 5.72 -22.56 -4.05
CA GLY A 121 5.47 -22.50 -5.49
C GLY A 121 6.26 -21.42 -6.23
N PRO A 122 6.12 -21.34 -7.56
CA PRO A 122 6.86 -20.40 -8.40
C PRO A 122 6.34 -18.95 -8.35
N CYS A 123 5.36 -18.65 -7.48
CA CYS A 123 4.75 -17.33 -7.40
C CYS A 123 5.66 -16.34 -6.65
N HIS A 124 5.99 -15.23 -7.30
CA HIS A 124 6.75 -14.13 -6.71
C HIS A 124 5.83 -13.11 -6.03
N PHE A 125 6.17 -12.69 -4.81
CA PHE A 125 5.42 -11.69 -4.06
C PHE A 125 6.07 -10.32 -4.19
N VAL A 126 5.35 -9.35 -4.74
CA VAL A 126 5.86 -8.01 -5.05
C VAL A 126 5.03 -6.97 -4.33
N HIS A 127 5.67 -6.15 -3.50
CA HIS A 127 5.02 -5.01 -2.85
C HIS A 127 5.09 -3.78 -3.76
N ALA A 128 3.94 -3.14 -3.97
CA ALA A 128 3.86 -1.83 -4.60
C ALA A 128 3.51 -0.79 -3.51
N PRO A 129 4.50 -0.05 -2.99
CA PRO A 129 4.33 0.73 -1.77
C PRO A 129 3.39 1.92 -1.97
N LYS A 130 2.51 2.12 -0.99
CA LYS A 130 1.54 3.22 -0.97
C LYS A 130 1.11 3.57 0.46
N THR A 131 1.45 4.77 0.91
CA THR A 131 0.96 5.35 2.16
C THR A 131 0.90 6.87 2.06
N ILE A 132 0.02 7.51 2.82
CA ILE A 132 0.05 8.96 3.04
C ILE A 132 0.89 9.35 4.25
N ASP A 133 1.24 8.38 5.11
CA ASP A 133 1.95 8.62 6.37
C ASP A 133 3.48 8.68 6.18
N ASN A 134 3.98 8.21 5.03
CA ASN A 134 5.41 8.05 4.74
C ASN A 134 6.16 7.20 5.79
N ASP A 135 5.50 6.14 6.26
CA ASP A 135 5.90 5.31 7.39
C ASP A 135 6.37 3.89 6.98
N LEU A 136 6.59 3.64 5.68
CA LEU A 136 7.21 2.40 5.23
C LEU A 136 8.72 2.49 5.40
N MET A 137 9.28 1.51 6.09
CA MET A 137 10.73 1.36 6.24
C MET A 137 11.43 1.30 4.88
N GLU A 138 12.68 1.75 4.82
CA GLU A 138 13.53 1.74 3.61
C GLU A 138 13.02 2.64 2.47
N ASN A 139 12.06 3.54 2.72
CA ASN A 139 11.56 4.49 1.72
C ASN A 139 11.73 5.93 2.22
N ASP A 140 12.42 6.77 1.44
CA ASP A 140 12.48 8.22 1.72
C ASP A 140 11.11 8.88 1.49
N HIS A 141 10.46 8.56 0.36
CA HIS A 141 9.19 9.14 -0.06
C HIS A 141 8.30 8.08 -0.71
N VAL A 142 7.26 7.67 0.00
CA VAL A 142 6.29 6.69 -0.50
C VAL A 142 5.26 7.37 -1.40
N PRO A 143 4.86 6.74 -2.53
CA PRO A 143 3.73 7.20 -3.32
C PRO A 143 2.47 7.44 -2.49
N GLY A 144 1.96 8.67 -2.53
CA GLY A 144 0.77 9.13 -1.81
C GLY A 144 1.07 10.21 -0.77
N PHE A 145 2.26 10.20 -0.17
CA PHE A 145 2.65 11.17 0.86
C PHE A 145 2.61 12.61 0.34
N ILE A 146 3.27 12.89 -0.79
CA ILE A 146 3.35 14.24 -1.36
C ILE A 146 1.95 14.76 -1.75
N SER A 147 1.05 13.89 -2.23
CA SER A 147 -0.32 14.28 -2.52
C SER A 147 -1.10 14.68 -1.27
N ALA A 148 -0.90 13.97 -0.15
CA ALA A 148 -1.50 14.34 1.13
C ALA A 148 -0.90 15.64 1.69
N ALA A 149 0.42 15.82 1.60
CA ALA A 149 1.08 17.05 2.00
C ALA A 149 0.57 18.26 1.19
N ALA A 150 0.41 18.11 -0.12
CA ALA A 150 -0.15 19.15 -0.99
C ALA A 150 -1.61 19.47 -0.62
N PHE A 151 -2.42 18.47 -0.28
CA PHE A 151 -3.79 18.68 0.19
C PHE A 151 -3.82 19.51 1.49
N VAL A 152 -3.02 19.14 2.49
CA VAL A 152 -2.93 19.86 3.77
C VAL A 152 -2.42 21.30 3.55
N ALA A 153 -1.37 21.48 2.74
CA ALA A 153 -0.84 22.81 2.45
C ALA A 153 -1.89 23.73 1.80
N ASN A 154 -2.64 23.23 0.81
CA ASN A 154 -3.71 24.01 0.18
C ASN A 154 -4.84 24.34 1.17
N ALA A 155 -5.20 23.40 2.06
CA ALA A 155 -6.19 23.67 3.10
C ALA A 155 -5.74 24.81 4.03
N LEU A 156 -4.47 24.81 4.45
CA LEU A 156 -3.92 25.88 5.30
C LEU A 156 -3.85 27.23 4.59
N VAL A 157 -3.49 27.26 3.30
CA VAL A 157 -3.53 28.50 2.49
C VAL A 157 -4.94 29.06 2.43
N SER A 158 -5.96 28.22 2.20
CA SER A 158 -7.35 28.67 2.21
C SER A 158 -7.77 29.22 3.58
N MET A 159 -7.38 28.56 4.68
CA MET A 159 -7.67 29.04 6.03
C MET A 159 -7.00 30.39 6.33
N ASP A 160 -5.77 30.62 5.87
CA ASP A 160 -5.10 31.92 6.01
C ASP A 160 -5.87 33.04 5.30
N LEU A 161 -6.40 32.78 4.10
CA LEU A 161 -7.21 33.75 3.38
C LEU A 161 -8.51 34.07 4.12
N ASP A 162 -9.17 33.09 4.73
CA ASP A 162 -10.35 33.29 5.57
C ASP A 162 -10.04 34.20 6.77
N PHE A 163 -8.92 34.00 7.47
CA PHE A 163 -8.52 34.83 8.61
C PHE A 163 -8.20 36.28 8.23
N ARG A 164 -7.71 36.52 7.01
CA ARG A 164 -7.49 37.89 6.51
C ARG A 164 -8.81 38.60 6.21
N ALA A 165 -9.85 37.86 5.86
CA ALA A 165 -11.16 38.41 5.54
C ALA A 165 -12.02 38.65 6.78
N MET A 166 -11.88 37.82 7.82
CA MET A 166 -12.70 37.93 9.03
C MET A 166 -12.03 37.33 10.28
N PRO A 167 -12.36 37.84 11.49
CA PRO A 167 -11.92 37.22 12.74
C PRO A 167 -12.54 35.83 12.93
N GLY A 168 -11.76 34.86 13.41
CA GLY A 168 -12.24 33.50 13.70
C GLY A 168 -11.16 32.60 14.31
N ILE A 169 -11.55 31.36 14.66
CA ILE A 169 -10.64 30.29 15.09
C ILE A 169 -10.94 29.05 14.26
N TYR A 170 -9.93 28.49 13.59
CA TYR A 170 -10.01 27.20 12.92
C TYR A 170 -9.11 26.22 13.68
N VAL A 171 -9.62 25.01 13.91
CA VAL A 171 -8.85 23.90 14.49
C VAL A 171 -8.68 22.85 13.41
N ALA A 172 -7.44 22.66 12.96
CA ALA A 172 -7.07 21.60 12.04
C ALA A 172 -6.39 20.47 12.83
N SER A 173 -6.85 19.24 12.63
CA SER A 173 -6.16 18.04 13.09
C SER A 173 -5.69 17.23 11.90
N SER A 174 -4.43 16.84 11.95
CA SER A 174 -3.84 15.85 11.04
C SER A 174 -3.09 14.84 11.88
N TRP A 175 -3.20 13.57 11.51
CA TRP A 175 -2.48 12.49 12.17
C TRP A 175 -1.63 11.80 11.13
N ALA A 176 -0.32 11.76 11.36
CA ALA A 176 0.57 10.86 10.66
C ALA A 176 0.98 9.77 11.65
N ALA A 177 0.83 8.51 11.27
CA ALA A 177 1.37 7.42 12.08
C ALA A 177 2.90 7.54 12.11
N MET A 178 3.49 7.90 13.26
CA MET A 178 4.94 7.80 13.43
C MET A 178 5.33 6.33 13.35
N PRO A 179 6.41 5.96 12.62
CA PRO A 179 6.92 4.60 12.67
C PRO A 179 7.21 4.27 14.13
N ALA A 180 6.81 3.06 14.57
CA ALA A 180 7.12 2.59 15.90
C ALA A 180 8.65 2.66 16.07
N SER A 181 9.13 3.63 16.85
CA SER A 181 10.54 3.72 17.21
C SER A 181 10.94 2.37 17.78
N SER A 182 12.02 1.76 17.25
CA SER A 182 12.64 0.61 17.88
C SER A 182 12.81 0.91 19.37
N PRO A 183 12.55 -0.05 20.29
CA PRO A 183 12.77 0.19 21.70
C PRO A 183 14.21 0.70 21.88
N PRO A 184 14.43 1.76 22.69
CA PRO A 184 15.77 2.28 22.90
C PRO A 184 16.68 1.12 23.34
N PRO A 185 17.95 1.08 22.91
CA PRO A 185 18.88 0.06 23.37
C PRO A 185 18.87 0.03 24.91
N PRO A 186 18.99 -1.14 25.54
CA PRO A 186 19.00 -1.24 26.99
C PRO A 186 20.06 -0.26 27.52
N ARG A 187 19.65 0.63 28.42
CA ARG A 187 20.58 1.60 29.03
C ARG A 187 21.74 0.80 29.59
N ALA A 188 22.94 0.99 29.01
CA ALA A 188 24.16 0.50 29.62
C ALA A 188 24.16 0.97 31.07
N GLY A 189 24.22 0.02 32.01
CA GLY A 189 24.13 0.30 33.43
C GLY A 189 25.08 1.44 33.78
N SER A 190 24.52 2.55 34.26
CA SER A 190 25.33 3.69 34.68
C SER A 190 26.06 3.30 35.96
N ASN A 191 27.25 2.74 35.85
CA ASN A 191 28.24 2.72 36.92
C ASN A 191 28.82 4.14 37.07
N ARG A 192 27.97 5.12 37.39
CA ARG A 192 28.45 6.39 37.93
C ARG A 192 28.64 6.20 39.42
N PRO A 193 29.87 6.30 39.95
CA PRO A 193 30.07 6.32 41.40
C PRO A 193 29.31 7.53 41.96
N THR A 194 28.43 7.27 42.93
CA THR A 194 27.77 8.31 43.70
C THR A 194 28.83 9.08 44.48
N MET A 195 29.01 10.36 44.19
CA MET A 195 29.79 11.23 45.08
C MET A 195 29.10 11.34 46.45
N PRO A 196 29.85 11.35 47.56
CA PRO A 196 29.27 11.58 48.87
C PRO A 196 28.70 13.00 48.93
N ARG A 197 27.47 13.12 49.43
CA ARG A 197 26.88 14.43 49.73
C ARG A 197 27.64 15.05 50.89
N ILE A 198 28.08 16.29 50.71
CA ILE A 198 28.40 17.23 51.79
C ILE A 198 27.08 17.88 52.22
#